data_AF-B3LE46-F1
#
_entry.id   AF-B3LE46-F1
#
_cell.length_a   1.000
_cell.length_b   1.000
_cell.length_c   1.000
_cell.angle_alpha   90.00
_cell.angle_beta   90.00
_cell.angle_gamma   90.00
#
_symmetry.space_group_name_H-M   'P 1'
#
loop_
_entity.id
_entity.type
_entity.pdbx_description
1 polymer ?
#
loop_
_entity_poly.entity_id
_entity_poly.type
_entity_poly.pdbx_seq_one_letter_code
_entity_poly.pdbx_strand_id
1 'polypeptide(L)' 'FFESMEGKFKAVAEDVAQRYMTGQPVLVGTVAVETSELISKLLKNKGIPHQVLNAKNHEREAQIIEEAGQENEESST' A
#
# COMPACT_ATOMS: atom_id res chain seq x y z
N PHE A 1 25.82 -3.32 -1.48
CA PHE A 1 25.57 -2.54 -0.26
C PHE A 1 24.09 -2.64 0.03
N PHE A 2 23.69 -3.54 0.95
CA PHE A 2 22.31 -3.60 1.41
C PHE A 2 22.27 -2.87 2.75
N GLU A 3 21.99 -1.58 2.66
CA GLU A 3 21.54 -0.76 3.79
C GLU A 3 20.36 -1.48 4.43
N SER A 4 20.35 -1.55 5.76
CA SER A 4 19.46 -2.36 6.60
C SER A 4 18.02 -2.47 6.07
N MET A 5 17.36 -3.62 6.28
CA MET A 5 15.97 -3.84 5.85
C MET A 5 15.02 -2.68 6.25
N GLU A 6 15.26 -2.07 7.41
CA GLU A 6 14.55 -0.86 7.87
C GLU A 6 14.65 0.34 6.90
N GLY A 7 15.83 0.57 6.32
CA GLY A 7 16.05 1.64 5.34
C GLY A 7 15.25 1.40 4.06
N LYS A 8 15.20 0.15 3.61
CA LYS A 8 14.39 -0.24 2.46
C LYS A 8 12.89 0.03 2.70
N PHE A 9 12.37 -0.31 3.88
CA PHE A 9 10.96 -0.07 4.20
C PHE A 9 10.62 1.41 4.37
N LYS A 10 11.53 2.21 4.93
CA LYS A 10 11.36 3.68 4.96
C LYS A 10 11.29 4.27 3.55
N ALA A 11 12.19 3.85 2.66
CA ALA A 11 12.19 4.32 1.28
C ALA A 11 10.89 3.96 0.54
N VAL A 12 10.38 2.73 0.74
CA VAL A 12 9.07 2.32 0.18
C VAL A 12 7.93 3.17 0.74
N ALA A 13 7.90 3.41 2.06
CA ALA A 13 6.85 4.23 2.66
C ALA A 13 6.90 5.69 2.19
N GLU A 14 8.08 6.21 1.87
CA GLU A 14 8.24 7.54 1.27
C GLU A 14 7.77 7.59 -0.19
N ASP A 15 8.11 6.59 -1.01
CA ASP A 15 7.63 6.50 -2.39
C ASP A 15 6.10 6.41 -2.44
N VAL A 16 5.50 5.56 -1.57
CA VAL A 16 4.04 5.48 -1.41
C VAL A 16 3.44 6.83 -1.00
N ALA A 17 4.09 7.55 -0.07
CA ALA A 17 3.64 8.87 0.35
C ALA A 17 3.63 9.88 -0.81
N GLN A 18 4.70 9.91 -1.62
CA GLN A 18 4.79 10.80 -2.76
C GLN A 18 3.71 10.50 -3.80
N ARG A 19 3.50 9.22 -4.12
CA ARG A 19 2.45 8.78 -5.07
C ARG A 19 1.05 9.08 -4.57
N TYR A 20 0.80 8.88 -3.28
CA TYR A 20 -0.46 9.25 -2.64
C TYR A 20 -0.72 10.76 -2.75
N MET A 21 0.30 11.59 -2.54
CA MET A 21 0.18 13.05 -2.74
C MET A 21 -0.14 13.43 -4.19
N THR A 22 0.29 12.64 -5.17
CA THR A 22 -0.07 12.82 -6.59
C THR A 22 -1.41 12.21 -6.98
N GLY A 23 -2.13 11.57 -6.04
CA GLY A 23 -3.41 10.90 -6.30
C GLY A 23 -3.29 9.57 -7.03
N GLN A 24 -2.09 8.98 -7.10
CA GLN A 24 -1.88 7.72 -7.78
C GLN A 24 -2.15 6.54 -6.82
N PRO A 25 -3.04 5.59 -7.17
CA PRO A 25 -3.25 4.39 -6.36
C PRO A 25 -1.99 3.51 -6.36
N VAL A 26 -1.63 2.97 -5.19
CA VAL A 26 -0.42 2.14 -5.00
C VAL A 26 -0.76 0.82 -4.33
N LEU A 27 -0.37 -0.28 -4.96
CA LEU A 27 -0.42 -1.63 -4.39
C LEU A 27 0.99 -2.07 -3.99
N VAL A 28 1.17 -2.44 -2.73
CA VAL A 28 2.47 -2.92 -2.21
C VAL A 28 2.36 -4.41 -1.86
N GLY A 29 3.05 -5.25 -2.63
CA GLY A 29 3.17 -6.68 -2.37
C GLY A 29 4.31 -6.99 -1.40
N THR A 30 4.00 -7.67 -0.29
CA THR A 30 4.99 -8.12 0.70
C THR A 30 4.97 -9.63 0.82
N VAL A 31 6.15 -10.24 1.01
CA VAL A 31 6.29 -11.70 1.17
C VAL A 31 5.91 -12.21 2.57
N ALA A 32 5.91 -11.34 3.58
CA ALA A 32 5.63 -11.70 4.97
C ALA A 32 4.70 -10.67 5.62
N VAL A 33 3.76 -11.16 6.44
CA VAL A 33 2.78 -10.33 7.17
C VAL A 33 3.46 -9.32 8.08
N GLU A 34 4.54 -9.71 8.75
CA GLU A 34 5.33 -8.81 9.62
C GLU A 34 5.87 -7.60 8.86
N THR A 35 6.21 -7.78 7.59
CA THR A 35 6.66 -6.68 6.73
C THR A 35 5.51 -5.73 6.40
N SER A 36 4.32 -6.26 6.12
CA SER A 36 3.11 -5.47 5.88
C SER A 36 2.74 -4.63 7.10
N GLU A 37 2.82 -5.21 8.31
CA GLU A 37 2.55 -4.48 9.55
C GLU A 37 3.57 -3.36 9.81
N LEU A 38 4.84 -3.61 9.49
CA LEU A 38 5.89 -2.60 9.66
C LEU A 38 5.68 -1.41 8.71
N ILE A 39 5.38 -1.66 7.43
CA ILE A 39 5.06 -0.62 6.46
C ILE A 39 3.77 0.11 6.86
N SER A 40 2.76 -0.62 7.32
CA SER A 40 1.50 -0.04 7.82
C SER A 40 1.75 0.95 8.97
N LYS A 41 2.61 0.61 9.94
CA LYS A 41 2.99 1.53 11.02
C LYS A 41 3.68 2.79 10.48
N LEU A 42 4.60 2.64 9.52
CA LEU A 42 5.29 3.78 8.90
C LEU A 42 4.31 4.71 8.17
N LEU A 43 3.38 4.16 7.40
CA LEU A 43 2.35 4.93 6.68
C LEU A 43 1.37 5.60 7.64
N LYS A 44 0.96 4.90 8.72
CA LYS A 44 0.10 5.46 9.77
C LYS A 44 0.76 6.64 10.47
N ASN A 45 2.05 6.55 10.78
CA ASN A 45 2.83 7.65 11.36
C ASN A 45 2.93 8.86 10.43
N LYS A 46 2.92 8.64 9.10
CA LYS A 46 2.86 9.71 8.09
C LYS A 46 1.44 10.24 7.84
N GLY A 47 0.41 9.66 8.46
CA GLY A 47 -0.98 10.07 8.30
C GLY A 47 -1.63 9.62 6.99
N ILE A 48 -1.07 8.61 6.32
CA ILE A 48 -1.57 8.14 5.02
C ILE A 48 -2.60 7.03 5.26
N PRO A 49 -3.84 7.18 4.77
CA PRO A 49 -4.83 6.11 4.83
C PRO A 49 -4.39 4.96 3.91
N HIS A 50 -4.39 3.74 4.44
CA HIS A 50 -3.99 2.54 3.72
C HIS A 50 -4.76 1.33 4.25
N GLN A 51 -4.84 0.29 3.44
CA GLN A 51 -5.48 -0.97 3.80
C GLN A 51 -4.47 -2.12 3.67
N VAL A 52 -4.44 -3.02 4.65
CA VAL A 52 -3.56 -4.19 4.66
C VAL A 52 -4.39 -5.42 4.31
N LEU A 53 -4.02 -6.09 3.22
CA LEU A 53 -4.62 -7.33 2.75
C LEU A 53 -3.73 -8.49 3.19
N ASN A 54 -4.24 -9.35 4.07
CA ASN A 54 -3.46 -10.38 4.75
C ASN A 54 -3.67 -11.80 4.18
N ALA A 55 -4.09 -11.95 2.91
CA ALA A 55 -4.26 -13.24 2.22
C ALA A 55 -5.17 -14.27 2.90
N LYS A 56 -5.86 -13.92 4.00
CA LYS A 56 -6.67 -14.85 4.79
C LYS A 56 -8.05 -15.09 4.18
N ASN A 57 -8.50 -14.23 3.25
CA ASN A 57 -9.82 -14.31 2.64
C ASN A 57 -9.71 -13.96 1.14
N HIS A 58 -9.32 -14.96 0.34
CA HIS A 58 -9.11 -14.82 -1.10
C HIS A 58 -10.33 -14.22 -1.84
N GLU A 59 -11.56 -14.54 -1.44
CA GLU A 59 -12.77 -14.02 -2.09
C GLU A 59 -12.96 -12.50 -1.87
N ARG A 60 -12.54 -11.99 -0.71
CA ARG A 60 -12.67 -10.57 -0.37
C ARG A 60 -11.53 -9.73 -0.92
N GLU A 61 -10.35 -10.33 -1.07
CA GLU A 61 -9.19 -9.67 -1.67
C GLU A 61 -9.35 -9.47 -3.18
N ALA A 62 -10.01 -10.39 -3.88
CA ALA A 62 -10.33 -10.23 -5.29
C ALA A 62 -11.18 -8.97 -5.55
N GLN A 63 -12.20 -8.72 -4.72
CA GLN A 63 -13.04 -7.52 -4.83
C GLN A 63 -12.25 -6.23 -4.59
N ILE A 64 -11.38 -6.20 -3.57
CA ILE A 64 -10.58 -5.01 -3.25
C ILE A 64 -9.55 -4.70 -4.34
N ILE A 65 -8.96 -5.73 -4.96
CA ILE A 65 -8.03 -5.55 -6.08
C ILE A 65 -8.75 -5.03 -7.32
N GLU A 66 -9.97 -5.50 -7.57
CA GLU A 66 -10.82 -5.02 -8.68
C GLU A 66 -11.21 -3.55 -8.48
N GLU A 67 -11.60 -3.17 -7.27
CA GLU A 67 -11.94 -1.78 -6.92
C GLU A 67 -10.72 -0.85 -6.93
N ALA A 68 -9.56 -1.30 -6.45
CA ALA A 68 -8.32 -0.49 -6.43
C ALA A 68 -7.79 -0.16 -7.84
N GLY A 69 -8.17 -0.93 -8.85
CA GLY A 69 -7.86 -0.66 -10.25
C GLY A 69 -8.77 0.37 -10.93
N GLN A 70 -9.93 0.69 -10.33
CA GLN A 70 -10.98 1.50 -10.96
C GLN A 70 -10.99 2.98 -10.57
N GLU A 71 -10.11 3.44 -9.69
CA GLU A 71 -10.13 4.83 -9.18
C GLU A 71 -9.70 5.91 -10.20
N ASN A 72 -9.77 5.62 -11.51
CA ASN A 72 -9.58 6.61 -12.58
C ASN A 72 -10.61 6.53 -13.72
N GLU A 73 -11.74 5.83 -13.58
CA GLU A 73 -12.87 6.10 -14.48
C GLU A 73 -13.75 7.19 -13.88
N GLU A 74 -13.51 8.41 -14.36
CA GLU A 74 -14.51 9.48 -14.39
C GLU A 74 -15.86 8.89 -14.82
N SER A 75 -16.88 9.02 -13.98
CA SER A 75 -18.25 9.14 -14.47
C SER A 75 -18.85 10.39 -13.87
N SER A 76 -18.58 11.47 -14.60
CA SER A 76 -19.60 12.48 -14.86
C SER A 76 -20.84 11.79 -15.41
N THR A 77 -21.95 11.83 -14.67
CA THR A 77 -23.32 12.21 -15.11
C THR A 77 -24.29 11.95 -13.96
#